data_AF-A0AAV6CEC0-F1
#
_entry.id   AF-A0AAV6CEC0-F1
#
_cell.length_a   1.000
_cell.length_b   1.000
_cell.length_c   1.000
_cell.angle_alpha   90.00
_cell.angle_beta   90.00
_cell.angle_gamma   90.00
#
_symmetry.space_group_name_H-M   'P 1'
#
loop_
_entity.id
_entity.type
_entity.pdbx_description
1 polymer ?
#
loop_
_entity_poly.entity_id
_entity_poly.type
_entity_poly.pdbx_seq_one_letter_code
_entity_poly.pdbx_strand_id
1 'polypeptide(L)'
;MEYFGETVVEKLPADYAWSPVGGLIVTRKFEGRFAEIAAAEIELRGQGYETSVVTPEDGGYSTLRAVGSSVLANPNPDEPLTDKWSLLGNDLEKSLWTKPEVALLLQRIPEDSADVAMCFRSWVDGMLGGLRKAKKPDDTEILLTVPNILSYLNEEVPDTYSNSDFLYLKQFIRELALGFDTYTVSQYVLRREVVVPRFTNIQPAYANVNRVISSSSMQGEEGVPPDIHFEVPRGYYLKRTPSKDMIAADKWLISLEYWHGDHFSNFIYGNPI
;
A
#
# COMPACT_ATOMS: atom_id res chain seq x y z
N MET A 1 -11.59 25.08 -67.50
CA MET A 1 -12.37 24.20 -66.59
C MET A 1 -11.32 23.49 -65.75
N GLU A 2 -10.87 24.14 -64.67
CA GLU A 2 -9.87 23.59 -63.76
C GLU A 2 -10.57 22.59 -62.86
N TYR A 3 -10.18 21.31 -62.97
CA TYR A 3 -10.59 20.28 -62.03
C TYR A 3 -9.93 20.59 -60.68
N PHE A 4 -10.64 21.29 -59.80
CA PHE A 4 -10.34 21.30 -58.37
C PHE A 4 -10.76 19.94 -57.81
N GLY A 5 -9.90 18.94 -58.01
CA GLY A 5 -10.00 17.68 -57.28
C GLY A 5 -9.98 17.98 -55.80
N GLU A 6 -10.93 17.39 -55.07
CA GLU A 6 -10.98 17.38 -53.61
C GLU A 6 -9.58 17.09 -53.07
N THR A 7 -9.00 18.06 -52.38
CA THR A 7 -7.63 17.94 -51.89
C THR A 7 -7.70 17.32 -50.51
N VAL A 8 -7.46 16.01 -50.46
CA VAL A 8 -7.61 15.21 -49.25
C VAL A 8 -6.22 14.94 -48.71
N VAL A 9 -5.99 15.24 -47.43
CA VAL A 9 -4.82 14.75 -46.71
C VAL A 9 -4.85 13.23 -46.76
N GLU A 10 -3.89 12.63 -47.45
CA GLU A 10 -3.80 11.19 -47.56
C GLU A 10 -3.16 10.62 -46.29
N LYS A 11 -3.90 9.74 -45.61
CA LYS A 11 -3.41 9.04 -44.43
C LYS A 11 -2.65 7.79 -44.89
N LEU A 12 -1.34 7.80 -44.69
CA LEU A 12 -0.48 6.66 -44.99
C LEU A 12 -0.57 5.59 -43.87
N PRO A 13 -0.15 4.34 -44.14
CA PRO A 13 -0.09 3.29 -43.12
C PRO A 13 0.73 3.73 -41.91
N ALA A 14 0.26 3.36 -40.72
CA ALA A 14 0.97 3.65 -39.47
C ALA A 14 2.16 2.70 -39.28
N ASP A 15 3.27 3.23 -38.77
CA ASP A 15 4.37 2.41 -38.28
C ASP A 15 4.19 2.13 -36.79
N TYR A 16 4.54 0.93 -36.39
CA TYR A 16 4.51 0.49 -34.99
C TYR A 16 5.93 0.19 -34.54
N ALA A 17 6.32 0.75 -33.40
CA ALA A 17 7.58 0.46 -32.74
C ALA A 17 7.35 0.21 -31.26
N TRP A 18 8.22 -0.55 -30.60
CA TRP A 18 8.14 -0.78 -29.17
C TRP A 18 9.38 -0.22 -28.47
N SER A 19 9.18 0.47 -27.34
CA SER A 19 10.24 0.97 -26.47
C SER A 19 10.05 0.43 -25.05
N PRO A 20 11.10 -0.08 -24.38
CA PRO A 20 11.01 -0.56 -23.00
C PRO A 20 10.70 0.55 -21.98
N VAL A 21 10.96 1.81 -22.33
CA VAL A 21 10.67 2.97 -21.47
C VAL A 21 9.32 3.61 -21.84
N GLY A 22 8.98 3.63 -23.14
CA GLY A 22 7.83 4.35 -23.68
C GLY A 22 6.58 3.50 -23.95
N GLY A 23 6.72 2.18 -24.07
CA GLY A 23 5.67 1.26 -24.53
C GLY A 23 5.54 1.20 -26.06
N LEU A 24 4.34 0.84 -26.55
CA LEU A 24 4.03 0.86 -27.97
C LEU A 24 3.98 2.31 -28.49
N ILE A 25 4.80 2.60 -29.48
CA ILE A 25 4.89 3.87 -30.20
C ILE A 25 4.17 3.70 -31.53
N VAL A 26 3.18 4.55 -31.78
CA VAL A 26 2.48 4.60 -33.07
C VAL A 26 2.90 5.85 -33.80
N THR A 27 3.45 5.67 -35.00
CA THR A 27 3.79 6.76 -35.90
C THR A 27 2.75 6.83 -37.01
N ARG A 28 1.92 7.88 -37.00
CA ARG A 28 1.00 8.17 -38.10
C ARG A 28 1.70 9.07 -39.11
N LYS A 29 1.52 8.76 -40.39
CA LYS A 29 2.07 9.52 -41.51
C LYS A 29 0.93 10.09 -42.33
N PHE A 30 1.06 11.35 -42.71
CA PHE A 30 0.11 12.05 -43.58
C PHE A 30 0.88 12.70 -44.72
N GLU A 31 0.27 12.74 -45.90
CA GLU A 31 0.81 13.42 -47.07
C GLU A 31 -0.27 14.35 -47.65
N GLY A 32 0.10 15.57 -48.03
CA GLY A 32 -0.88 16.55 -48.53
C GLY A 32 -0.25 17.90 -48.87
N ARG A 33 -1.07 18.88 -49.22
CA ARG A 33 -0.55 20.23 -49.47
C ARG A 33 -0.08 20.84 -48.15
N PHE A 34 0.88 21.75 -48.22
CA PHE A 34 1.47 22.39 -47.05
C PHE A 34 0.42 22.98 -46.09
N ALA A 35 -0.57 23.71 -46.62
CA ALA A 35 -1.61 24.34 -45.81
C ALA A 35 -2.47 23.31 -45.04
N GLU A 36 -2.75 22.16 -45.66
CA GLU A 36 -3.55 21.08 -45.06
C GLU A 36 -2.75 20.33 -44.00
N ILE A 37 -1.47 20.06 -44.30
CA ILE A 37 -0.53 19.44 -43.36
C ILE A 37 -0.29 20.34 -42.14
N ALA A 38 -0.16 21.66 -42.33
CA ALA A 38 -0.02 22.60 -41.23
C ALA A 38 -1.27 22.66 -40.35
N ALA A 39 -2.48 22.59 -40.94
CA ALA A 39 -3.72 22.52 -40.18
C ALA A 39 -3.83 21.21 -39.37
N ALA A 40 -3.51 20.08 -40.00
CA ALA A 40 -3.48 18.76 -39.34
C ALA A 40 -2.41 18.69 -38.24
N GLU A 41 -1.27 19.35 -38.42
CA GLU A 41 -0.23 19.46 -37.39
C GLU A 41 -0.75 20.17 -36.14
N ILE A 42 -1.39 21.32 -36.29
CA ILE A 42 -1.95 22.09 -35.17
C ILE A 42 -2.98 21.25 -34.41
N GLU A 43 -3.85 20.55 -35.13
CA GLU A 43 -4.86 19.67 -34.53
C GLU A 43 -4.21 18.52 -33.73
N LEU A 44 -3.27 17.80 -34.33
CA LEU A 44 -2.59 16.67 -33.70
C LEU A 44 -1.70 17.10 -32.53
N ARG A 45 -1.06 18.27 -32.62
CA ARG A 45 -0.33 18.85 -31.49
C ARG A 45 -1.28 19.25 -30.35
N GLY A 46 -2.47 19.75 -30.68
CA GLY A 46 -3.54 20.01 -29.71
C GLY A 46 -4.05 18.74 -29.01
N GLN A 47 -3.97 17.60 -29.69
CA GLN A 47 -4.27 16.27 -29.14
C GLN A 47 -3.08 15.64 -28.38
N GLY A 48 -1.92 16.31 -28.33
CA GLY A 48 -0.74 15.86 -27.57
C GLY A 48 0.23 14.95 -28.33
N TYR A 49 0.11 14.86 -29.66
CA TYR A 49 1.12 14.17 -30.49
C TYR A 49 2.40 15.01 -30.60
N GLU A 50 3.55 14.36 -30.62
CA GLU A 50 4.78 14.98 -31.13
C GLU A 50 4.74 14.96 -32.66
N THR A 51 4.81 16.15 -33.27
CA THR A 51 4.68 16.30 -34.72
C THR A 51 6.00 16.72 -35.35
N SER A 52 6.27 16.23 -36.56
CA SER A 52 7.36 16.67 -37.42
C SER A 52 6.86 16.76 -38.85
N VAL A 53 6.96 17.95 -39.45
CA VAL A 53 6.58 18.22 -40.84
C VAL A 53 7.83 18.31 -41.70
N VAL A 54 7.81 17.64 -42.86
CA VAL A 54 8.83 17.73 -43.89
C VAL A 54 8.20 18.26 -45.16
N THR A 55 8.67 19.42 -45.62
CA THR A 55 8.22 20.05 -46.88
C THR A 55 9.31 19.88 -47.94
N PRO A 56 9.01 19.25 -49.09
CA PRO A 56 9.99 19.10 -50.17
C PRO A 56 10.28 20.43 -50.86
N GLU A 57 11.55 20.66 -51.23
CA GLU A 57 12.00 21.90 -51.89
C GLU A 57 11.46 22.04 -53.32
N ASP A 58 11.16 20.92 -53.99
CA ASP A 58 10.75 20.88 -55.41
C ASP A 58 9.23 21.03 -55.65
N GLY A 59 8.47 21.52 -54.65
CA GLY A 59 7.03 21.79 -54.81
C GLY A 59 6.13 20.55 -54.77
N GLY A 60 6.59 19.45 -54.17
CA GLY A 60 5.80 18.24 -53.92
C GLY A 60 4.89 18.31 -52.69
N TYR A 61 4.25 17.19 -52.35
CA TYR A 61 3.43 17.08 -51.14
C TYR A 61 4.28 17.13 -49.87
N SER A 62 3.80 17.85 -48.86
CA SER A 62 4.40 17.84 -47.53
C SER A 62 4.00 16.55 -46.81
N THR A 63 4.92 16.03 -45.98
CA THR A 63 4.64 14.87 -45.14
C THR A 63 4.63 15.29 -43.66
N LEU A 64 3.68 14.75 -42.90
CA LEU A 64 3.58 14.93 -41.46
C LEU A 64 3.76 13.59 -40.77
N ARG A 65 4.72 13.54 -39.85
CA ARG A 65 4.94 12.45 -38.91
C ARG A 65 4.38 12.86 -37.55
N ALA A 66 3.38 12.13 -37.06
CA ALA A 66 2.83 12.31 -35.72
C ALA A 66 3.14 11.08 -34.87
N VAL A 67 3.95 11.25 -33.84
CA VAL A 67 4.36 10.20 -32.90
C VAL A 67 3.51 10.33 -31.64
N GLY A 68 2.70 9.31 -31.37
CA GLY A 68 1.97 9.20 -30.13
C GLY A 68 2.75 8.39 -29.11
N SER A 69 2.90 8.92 -27.89
CA SER A 69 3.15 8.09 -26.70
C SER A 69 2.04 7.03 -26.56
N SER A 70 2.31 5.93 -25.86
CA SER A 70 1.36 4.81 -25.66
C SER A 70 -0.02 5.25 -25.16
N VAL A 71 -0.14 6.46 -24.60
CA VAL A 71 -1.39 7.11 -24.17
C VAL A 71 -2.39 7.36 -25.31
N LEU A 72 -1.93 7.68 -26.52
CA LEU A 72 -2.79 7.90 -27.70
C LEU A 72 -2.98 6.63 -28.55
N ALA A 73 -2.19 5.59 -28.24
CA ALA A 73 -2.29 4.27 -28.84
C ALA A 73 -3.10 3.29 -27.98
N ASN A 74 -3.40 3.65 -26.73
CA ASN A 74 -4.34 2.91 -25.90
C ASN A 74 -5.77 3.23 -26.39
N PRO A 75 -6.49 2.29 -27.03
CA PRO A 75 -7.83 2.56 -27.53
C PRO A 75 -8.83 2.86 -26.41
N ASN A 76 -8.47 2.58 -25.15
CA ASN A 76 -9.30 2.81 -23.99
C ASN A 76 -8.56 3.64 -22.90
N PRO A 77 -8.83 4.95 -22.77
CA PRO A 77 -8.22 5.79 -21.72
C PRO A 77 -8.65 5.40 -20.30
N ASP A 78 -9.68 4.54 -20.18
CA ASP A 78 -10.16 3.99 -18.91
C ASP A 78 -9.48 2.66 -18.54
N GLU A 79 -8.47 2.21 -19.31
CA GLU A 79 -7.63 1.06 -18.97
C GLU A 79 -6.24 1.47 -18.48
N PRO A 80 -5.72 0.81 -17.43
CA PRO A 80 -4.37 1.08 -16.95
C PRO A 80 -3.31 0.62 -17.96
N LEU A 81 -2.23 1.40 -18.09
CA LEU A 81 -1.07 1.06 -18.93
C LEU A 81 -0.27 -0.10 -18.32
N THR A 82 -0.28 -0.22 -16.99
CA THR A 82 0.34 -1.31 -16.25
C THR A 82 -0.41 -1.48 -14.94
N ASP A 83 -0.64 -2.72 -14.53
CA ASP A 83 -1.19 -3.07 -13.22
C ASP A 83 -0.32 -4.19 -12.65
N LYS A 84 0.37 -3.90 -11.56
CA LYS A 84 1.36 -4.80 -10.97
C LYS A 84 1.02 -5.04 -9.51
N TRP A 85 1.05 -6.30 -9.12
CA TRP A 85 0.99 -6.71 -7.72
C TRP A 85 2.36 -7.20 -7.25
N SER A 86 2.72 -6.86 -6.01
CA SER A 86 3.95 -7.29 -5.38
C SER A 86 3.74 -7.57 -3.91
N LEU A 87 4.45 -8.56 -3.38
CA LEU A 87 4.52 -8.86 -1.97
C LEU A 87 5.89 -8.43 -1.46
N LEU A 88 5.90 -7.42 -0.59
CA LEU A 88 7.11 -6.83 -0.02
C LEU A 88 7.23 -7.24 1.44
N GLY A 89 8.47 -7.39 1.90
CA GLY A 89 8.78 -7.46 3.33
C GLY A 89 8.88 -6.04 3.90
N ASN A 90 8.32 -5.83 5.08
CA ASN A 90 8.52 -4.62 5.86
C ASN A 90 8.83 -5.02 7.30
N ASP A 91 9.75 -4.34 7.95
CA ASP A 91 10.05 -4.59 9.36
C ASP A 91 9.33 -3.53 10.20
N LEU A 92 8.66 -3.97 11.25
CA LEU A 92 7.95 -3.10 12.18
C LEU A 92 8.43 -3.36 13.60
N GLU A 93 8.69 -2.28 14.32
CA GLU A 93 8.98 -2.33 15.75
C GLU A 93 7.66 -2.41 16.54
N LYS A 94 7.52 -3.47 17.32
CA LYS A 94 6.39 -3.69 18.22
C LYS A 94 6.84 -3.57 19.66
N SER A 95 5.96 -3.10 20.54
CA SER A 95 6.27 -3.08 21.98
C SER A 95 6.42 -4.50 22.51
N LEU A 96 7.38 -4.76 23.41
CA LEU A 96 7.52 -6.07 24.07
C LEU A 96 6.24 -6.51 24.81
N TRP A 97 5.39 -5.57 25.24
CA TRP A 97 4.05 -5.86 25.79
C TRP A 97 3.13 -6.61 24.81
N THR A 98 3.38 -6.46 23.51
CA THR A 98 2.62 -7.11 22.44
C THR A 98 3.27 -8.39 21.92
N LYS A 99 4.38 -8.83 22.53
CA LYS A 99 5.03 -10.09 22.20
C LYS A 99 4.04 -11.25 22.40
N PRO A 100 3.90 -12.21 21.45
CA PRO A 100 2.83 -13.21 21.49
C PRO A 100 2.73 -13.97 22.80
N GLU A 101 3.85 -14.41 23.38
CA GLU A 101 3.84 -15.14 24.64
C GLU A 101 3.43 -14.26 25.83
N VAL A 102 3.80 -12.96 25.83
CA VAL A 102 3.36 -12.01 26.87
C VAL A 102 1.86 -11.76 26.74
N ALA A 103 1.39 -11.48 25.53
CA ALA A 103 -0.03 -11.27 25.27
C ALA A 103 -0.87 -12.49 25.65
N LEU A 104 -0.42 -13.70 25.31
CA LEU A 104 -1.10 -14.95 25.68
C LEU A 104 -1.15 -15.15 27.20
N LEU A 105 -0.08 -14.83 27.92
CA LEU A 105 -0.09 -14.93 29.38
C LEU A 105 -1.04 -13.92 30.02
N LEU A 106 -1.10 -12.69 29.50
CA LEU A 106 -2.02 -11.67 30.00
C LEU A 106 -3.49 -11.97 29.64
N GLN A 107 -3.75 -12.62 28.51
CA GLN A 107 -5.09 -13.06 28.11
C GLN A 107 -5.65 -14.20 28.97
N ARG A 108 -4.80 -14.91 29.73
CA ARG A 108 -5.27 -15.94 30.68
C ARG A 108 -5.89 -15.33 31.95
N ILE A 109 -5.68 -14.04 32.20
CA ILE A 109 -6.33 -13.33 33.30
C ILE A 109 -7.84 -13.28 33.01
N PRO A 110 -8.69 -13.78 33.91
CA PRO A 110 -10.14 -13.73 33.73
C PRO A 110 -10.66 -12.30 33.50
N GLU A 111 -11.71 -12.15 32.70
CA GLU A 111 -12.27 -10.82 32.36
C GLU A 111 -12.77 -10.06 33.61
N ASP A 112 -13.25 -10.77 34.62
CA ASP A 112 -13.65 -10.23 35.92
C ASP A 112 -12.47 -9.76 36.79
N SER A 113 -11.24 -10.08 36.38
CA SER A 113 -9.97 -9.67 37.01
C SER A 113 -9.14 -8.75 36.10
N ALA A 114 -9.79 -7.98 35.21
CA ALA A 114 -9.11 -7.05 34.31
C ALA A 114 -8.24 -5.99 35.04
N ASP A 115 -8.63 -5.63 36.26
CA ASP A 115 -7.86 -4.75 37.14
C ASP A 115 -6.50 -5.34 37.54
N VAL A 116 -6.38 -6.67 37.65
CA VAL A 116 -5.10 -7.37 37.90
C VAL A 116 -4.12 -7.15 36.74
N ALA A 117 -4.59 -7.26 35.50
CA ALA A 117 -3.76 -6.99 34.31
C ALA A 117 -3.32 -5.53 34.25
N MET A 118 -4.21 -4.60 34.61
CA MET A 118 -3.91 -3.17 34.70
C MET A 118 -2.88 -2.87 35.80
N CYS A 119 -3.05 -3.46 36.99
CA CYS A 119 -2.10 -3.33 38.10
C CYS A 119 -0.73 -3.88 37.71
N PHE A 120 -0.68 -5.08 37.13
CA PHE A 120 0.58 -5.68 36.66
C PHE A 120 1.34 -4.73 35.73
N ARG A 121 0.67 -4.21 34.70
CA ARG A 121 1.29 -3.27 33.76
C ARG A 121 1.73 -1.97 34.45
N SER A 122 0.83 -1.34 35.20
CA SER A 122 1.10 -0.08 35.91
C SER A 122 2.26 -0.21 36.90
N TRP A 123 2.38 -1.35 37.57
CA TRP A 123 3.42 -1.58 38.57
C TRP A 123 4.77 -1.90 37.93
N VAL A 124 4.79 -2.62 36.81
CA VAL A 124 6.02 -2.79 36.02
C VAL A 124 6.50 -1.44 35.50
N ASP A 125 5.63 -0.67 34.84
CA ASP A 125 5.97 0.67 34.32
C ASP A 125 6.40 1.62 35.45
N GLY A 126 5.69 1.59 36.58
CA GLY A 126 6.03 2.37 37.77
C GLY A 126 7.40 2.00 38.35
N MET A 127 7.68 0.70 38.48
CA MET A 127 8.97 0.20 38.97
C MET A 127 10.12 0.63 38.05
N LEU A 128 9.93 0.53 36.73
CA LEU A 128 10.90 0.99 35.72
C LEU A 128 11.11 2.51 35.77
N GLY A 129 10.05 3.27 36.06
CA GLY A 129 10.10 4.71 36.31
C GLY A 129 10.70 5.11 37.67
N GLY A 130 11.15 4.16 38.49
CA GLY A 130 11.80 4.41 39.78
C GLY A 130 10.85 4.47 40.98
N LEU A 131 9.55 4.20 40.81
CA LEU A 131 8.63 4.06 41.93
C LEU A 131 9.00 2.85 42.77
N ARG A 132 8.91 3.02 44.10
CA ARG A 132 9.22 1.96 45.07
C ARG A 132 7.97 1.32 45.67
N LYS A 133 6.82 2.00 45.60
CA LYS A 133 5.57 1.55 46.17
C LYS A 133 4.41 1.87 45.23
N ALA A 134 3.37 1.06 45.29
CA ALA A 134 2.08 1.31 44.66
C ALA A 134 0.95 0.86 45.60
N LYS A 135 -0.29 1.15 45.21
CA LYS A 135 -1.49 0.68 45.90
C LYS A 135 -2.11 -0.49 45.14
N LYS A 136 -2.56 -1.51 45.88
CA LYS A 136 -3.46 -2.56 45.41
C LYS A 136 -4.89 -2.00 45.23
N PRO A 137 -5.79 -2.73 44.54
CA PRO A 137 -7.21 -2.34 44.42
C PRO A 137 -7.92 -2.17 45.78
N ASP A 138 -7.48 -2.88 46.81
CA ASP A 138 -7.98 -2.78 48.20
C ASP A 138 -7.37 -1.61 49.01
N ASP A 139 -6.66 -0.69 48.34
CA ASP A 139 -5.94 0.46 48.91
C ASP A 139 -4.71 0.11 49.78
N THR A 140 -4.32 -1.16 49.87
CA THR A 140 -3.11 -1.56 50.61
C THR A 140 -1.83 -1.22 49.83
N GLU A 141 -0.77 -0.82 50.55
CA GLU A 141 0.52 -0.55 49.92
C GLU A 141 1.28 -1.84 49.60
N ILE A 142 1.86 -1.92 48.40
CA ILE A 142 2.79 -2.96 47.98
C ILE A 142 4.14 -2.33 47.60
N LEU A 143 5.24 -2.97 48.03
CA LEU A 143 6.59 -2.61 47.57
C LEU A 143 6.79 -3.13 46.13
N LEU A 144 7.13 -2.24 45.20
CA LEU A 144 7.36 -2.56 43.80
C LEU A 144 8.71 -3.25 43.62
N THR A 145 8.67 -4.58 43.61
CA THR A 145 9.79 -5.45 43.24
C THR A 145 9.27 -6.57 42.35
N VAL A 146 10.12 -7.14 41.50
CA VAL A 146 9.71 -8.26 40.63
C VAL A 146 9.06 -9.41 41.41
N PRO A 147 9.61 -9.88 42.56
CA PRO A 147 8.96 -10.93 43.35
C PRO A 147 7.56 -10.54 43.84
N ASN A 148 7.39 -9.31 44.32
CA ASN A 148 6.09 -8.87 44.87
C ASN A 148 5.04 -8.70 43.78
N ILE A 149 5.42 -8.15 42.61
CA ILE A 149 4.51 -8.00 41.45
C ILE A 149 4.03 -9.38 40.97
N LEU A 150 4.94 -10.35 40.87
CA LEU A 150 4.59 -11.72 40.44
C LEU A 150 3.83 -12.50 41.52
N SER A 151 4.13 -12.26 42.81
CA SER A 151 3.36 -12.84 43.93
C SER A 151 1.92 -12.38 43.90
N TYR A 152 1.69 -11.09 43.69
CA TYR A 152 0.33 -10.54 43.55
C TYR A 152 -0.43 -11.18 42.38
N LEU A 153 0.23 -11.33 41.22
CA LEU A 153 -0.39 -12.01 40.09
C LEU A 153 -0.79 -13.46 40.44
N ASN A 154 0.03 -14.18 41.19
CA ASN A 154 -0.29 -15.54 41.65
C ASN A 154 -1.40 -15.58 42.73
N GLU A 155 -1.49 -14.56 43.57
CA GLU A 155 -2.50 -14.43 44.63
C GLU A 155 -3.89 -14.15 44.07
N GLU A 156 -4.00 -13.24 43.09
CA GLU A 156 -5.29 -12.81 42.53
C GLU A 156 -5.84 -13.78 41.48
N VAL A 157 -4.97 -14.45 40.72
CA VAL A 157 -5.37 -15.45 39.71
C VAL A 157 -4.66 -16.78 39.96
N PRO A 158 -5.01 -17.49 41.06
CA PRO A 158 -4.36 -18.74 41.42
C PRO A 158 -4.54 -19.80 40.32
N ASP A 159 -3.58 -20.72 40.23
CA ASP A 159 -3.53 -21.84 39.28
C ASP A 159 -3.53 -21.46 37.78
N THR A 160 -3.51 -20.15 37.46
CA THR A 160 -3.51 -19.64 36.07
C THR A 160 -2.13 -19.74 35.43
N TYR A 161 -1.08 -19.64 36.24
CA TYR A 161 0.31 -19.58 35.78
C TYR A 161 1.15 -20.73 36.35
N SER A 162 1.93 -21.34 35.47
CA SER A 162 2.94 -22.32 35.84
C SER A 162 4.23 -21.65 36.32
N ASN A 163 5.11 -22.41 36.98
CA ASN A 163 6.46 -21.93 37.33
C ASN A 163 7.25 -21.42 36.10
N SER A 164 7.09 -22.06 34.94
CA SER A 164 7.70 -21.61 33.68
C SER A 164 7.15 -20.26 33.21
N ASP A 165 5.86 -20.00 33.41
CA ASP A 165 5.25 -18.71 33.05
C ASP A 165 5.81 -17.58 33.90
N PHE A 166 5.97 -17.81 35.21
CA PHE A 166 6.61 -16.83 36.11
C PHE A 166 8.08 -16.58 35.77
N LEU A 167 8.83 -17.61 35.37
CA LEU A 167 10.20 -17.44 34.89
C LEU A 167 10.24 -16.58 33.61
N TYR A 168 9.30 -16.80 32.70
CA TYR A 168 9.17 -16.01 31.48
C TYR A 168 8.81 -14.55 31.77
N LEU A 169 7.81 -14.28 32.62
CA LEU A 169 7.43 -12.92 33.03
C LEU A 169 8.57 -12.21 33.76
N LYS A 170 9.34 -12.92 34.58
CA LYS A 170 10.55 -12.38 35.22
C LYS A 170 11.61 -11.98 34.19
N GLN A 171 11.82 -12.80 33.16
CA GLN A 171 12.73 -12.45 32.06
C GLN A 171 12.22 -11.25 31.27
N PHE A 172 10.93 -11.22 30.93
CA PHE A 172 10.29 -10.09 30.27
C PHE A 172 10.50 -8.77 31.02
N ILE A 173 10.22 -8.74 32.34
CA ILE A 173 10.43 -7.54 33.16
C ILE A 173 11.91 -7.16 33.21
N ARG A 174 12.83 -8.13 33.20
CA ARG A 174 14.26 -7.87 33.13
C ARG A 174 14.66 -7.21 31.81
N GLU A 175 14.16 -7.68 30.66
CA GLU A 175 14.46 -7.06 29.36
C GLU A 175 13.98 -5.60 29.32
N LEU A 176 12.77 -5.33 29.83
CA LEU A 176 12.27 -3.96 29.99
C LEU A 176 13.21 -3.11 30.88
N ALA A 177 13.71 -3.67 31.99
CA ALA A 177 14.65 -2.99 32.88
C ALA A 177 16.03 -2.74 32.25
N LEU A 178 16.41 -3.51 31.21
CA LEU A 178 17.61 -3.27 30.41
C LEU A 178 17.41 -2.21 29.34
N GLY A 179 16.19 -1.68 29.18
CA GLY A 179 15.85 -0.66 28.17
C GLY A 179 15.41 -1.23 26.83
N PHE A 180 15.18 -2.54 26.74
CA PHE A 180 14.54 -3.13 25.57
C PHE A 180 13.03 -3.01 25.76
N ASP A 181 12.39 -2.06 25.07
CA ASP A 181 10.94 -1.82 25.12
C ASP A 181 10.22 -2.24 23.83
N THR A 182 10.97 -2.44 22.75
CA THR A 182 10.50 -2.89 21.44
C THR A 182 11.22 -4.13 20.93
N TYR A 183 10.61 -4.81 19.95
CA TYR A 183 11.21 -5.89 19.17
C TYR A 183 10.78 -5.77 17.70
N THR A 184 11.66 -6.17 16.80
CA THR A 184 11.40 -6.13 15.35
C THR A 184 10.62 -7.36 14.92
N VAL A 185 9.58 -7.14 14.10
CA VAL A 185 8.81 -8.20 13.44
C VAL A 185 8.74 -7.89 11.96
N SER A 186 9.10 -8.87 11.14
CA SER A 186 8.85 -8.79 9.70
C SER A 186 7.37 -9.04 9.43
N GLN A 187 6.77 -8.13 8.69
CA GLN A 187 5.40 -8.20 8.20
C GLN A 187 5.37 -8.13 6.67
N TYR A 188 4.32 -8.67 6.08
CA TYR A 188 4.11 -8.58 4.64
C TYR A 188 3.36 -7.30 4.27
N VAL A 189 3.73 -6.69 3.15
CA VAL A 189 2.99 -5.58 2.54
C VAL A 189 2.63 -5.99 1.12
N LEU A 190 1.35 -6.19 0.88
CA LEU A 190 0.85 -6.38 -0.48
C LEU A 190 0.68 -4.99 -1.11
N ARG A 191 1.36 -4.77 -2.23
CA ARG A 191 1.33 -3.50 -2.96
C ARG A 191 0.79 -3.70 -4.37
N ARG A 192 -0.16 -2.85 -4.76
CA ARG A 192 -0.64 -2.69 -6.13
C ARG A 192 -0.13 -1.37 -6.71
N GLU A 193 0.53 -1.43 -7.85
CA GLU A 193 1.06 -0.30 -8.59
C GLU A 193 0.36 -0.23 -9.94
N VAL A 194 -0.38 0.86 -10.18
CA VAL A 194 -1.13 1.06 -11.42
C VAL A 194 -0.59 2.30 -12.13
N VAL A 195 -0.05 2.12 -13.34
CA VAL A 195 0.37 3.23 -14.18
C VAL A 195 -0.77 3.59 -15.12
N VAL A 196 -1.17 4.85 -15.11
CA VAL A 196 -2.32 5.35 -15.86
C VAL A 196 -1.94 6.58 -16.71
N PRO A 197 -2.63 6.81 -17.85
CA PRO A 197 -2.38 7.98 -18.67
C PRO A 197 -2.88 9.27 -17.99
N ARG A 198 -2.33 10.41 -18.40
CA ARG A 198 -2.68 11.75 -17.85
C ARG A 198 -4.17 12.07 -17.89
N PHE A 199 -4.87 11.65 -18.95
CA PHE A 199 -6.28 11.95 -19.18
C PHE A 199 -7.23 10.79 -18.80
N THR A 200 -6.77 9.87 -17.93
CA THR A 200 -7.64 8.79 -17.44
C THR A 200 -8.70 9.28 -16.46
N ASN A 201 -9.83 8.57 -16.40
CA ASN A 201 -10.78 8.68 -15.30
C ASN A 201 -10.44 7.75 -14.12
N ILE A 202 -9.44 6.87 -14.26
CA ILE A 202 -9.01 5.98 -13.18
C ILE A 202 -8.49 6.84 -12.01
N GLN A 203 -9.12 6.66 -10.85
CA GLN A 203 -8.75 7.30 -9.59
C GLN A 203 -8.24 6.27 -8.59
N PRO A 204 -7.43 6.71 -7.59
CA PRO A 204 -7.12 5.86 -6.45
C PRO A 204 -8.39 5.38 -5.75
N ALA A 205 -8.43 4.09 -5.42
CA ALA A 205 -9.58 3.51 -4.71
C ALA A 205 -9.55 3.90 -3.23
N TYR A 206 -10.34 4.93 -2.86
CA TYR A 206 -10.47 5.39 -1.47
C TYR A 206 -11.48 4.60 -0.63
N ALA A 207 -12.28 3.73 -1.27
CA ALA A 207 -13.15 2.82 -0.54
C ALA A 207 -12.30 1.95 0.41
N ASN A 208 -12.80 1.76 1.63
CA ASN A 208 -12.19 0.92 2.66
C ASN A 208 -10.80 1.35 3.15
N VAL A 209 -10.37 2.60 2.89
CA VAL A 209 -9.13 3.12 3.50
C VAL A 209 -9.24 3.10 5.02
N ASN A 210 -8.17 2.66 5.69
CA ASN A 210 -8.11 2.41 7.14
C ASN A 210 -9.09 1.34 7.64
N ARG A 211 -9.62 0.50 6.75
CA ARG A 211 -10.37 -0.70 7.11
C ARG A 211 -9.50 -1.93 7.00
N VAL A 212 -9.83 -2.92 7.83
CA VAL A 212 -9.24 -4.25 7.78
C VAL A 212 -10.04 -5.13 6.83
N ILE A 213 -9.33 -5.82 5.94
CA ILE A 213 -9.88 -6.70 4.92
C ILE A 213 -9.33 -8.11 5.18
N SER A 214 -10.19 -9.12 5.15
CA SER A 214 -9.76 -10.51 5.29
C SER A 214 -9.03 -10.99 4.03
N SER A 215 -8.08 -11.92 4.16
CA SER A 215 -7.40 -12.51 3.00
C SER A 215 -8.37 -13.14 1.98
N SER A 216 -9.53 -13.64 2.42
CA SER A 216 -10.59 -14.14 1.54
C SER A 216 -11.30 -13.04 0.75
N SER A 217 -11.48 -11.87 1.34
CA SER A 217 -12.14 -10.74 0.69
C SER A 217 -11.20 -9.98 -0.26
N MET A 218 -9.88 -10.15 -0.16
CA MET A 218 -8.90 -9.48 -1.02
C MET A 218 -9.09 -9.79 -2.53
N GLN A 219 -9.46 -11.02 -2.89
CA GLN A 219 -9.70 -11.38 -4.30
C GLN A 219 -11.01 -10.77 -4.83
N GLY A 220 -12.07 -10.76 -4.02
CA GLY A 220 -13.39 -10.28 -4.42
C GLY A 220 -13.53 -8.77 -4.39
N GLU A 221 -13.08 -8.12 -3.32
CA GLU A 221 -13.30 -6.69 -3.05
C GLU A 221 -12.18 -5.81 -3.64
N GLU A 222 -10.92 -6.25 -3.53
CA GLU A 222 -9.76 -5.45 -3.97
C GLU A 222 -9.20 -5.92 -5.33
N GLY A 223 -9.77 -7.00 -5.88
CA GLY A 223 -9.46 -7.50 -7.21
C GLY A 223 -8.04 -8.05 -7.34
N VAL A 224 -7.52 -8.69 -6.28
CA VAL A 224 -6.23 -9.41 -6.37
C VAL A 224 -6.37 -10.53 -7.41
N PRO A 225 -5.56 -10.53 -8.49
CA PRO A 225 -5.65 -11.55 -9.53
C PRO A 225 -5.37 -12.95 -8.97
N PRO A 226 -6.11 -13.99 -9.38
CA PRO A 226 -5.88 -15.35 -8.90
C PRO A 226 -4.58 -15.99 -9.44
N ASP A 227 -3.98 -15.39 -10.47
CA ASP A 227 -2.80 -15.85 -11.20
C ASP A 227 -1.49 -15.15 -10.77
N ILE A 228 -1.49 -14.45 -9.64
CA ILE A 228 -0.25 -13.90 -9.07
C ILE A 228 0.75 -15.01 -8.70
N HIS A 229 2.03 -14.78 -8.98
CA HIS A 229 3.12 -15.74 -8.78
C HIS A 229 3.62 -15.84 -7.33
N PHE A 230 2.86 -15.35 -6.36
CA PHE A 230 3.16 -15.47 -4.93
C PHE A 230 1.90 -15.82 -4.14
N GLU A 231 2.06 -16.56 -3.05
CA GLU A 231 0.96 -16.85 -2.12
C GLU A 231 0.67 -15.59 -1.29
N VAL A 232 -0.59 -15.16 -1.26
CA VAL A 232 -1.05 -14.09 -0.36
C VAL A 232 -1.17 -14.67 1.05
N PRO A 233 -0.39 -14.21 2.03
CA PRO A 233 -0.47 -14.72 3.40
C PRO A 233 -1.90 -14.66 3.95
N ARG A 234 -2.30 -15.69 4.69
CA ARG A 234 -3.58 -15.69 5.41
C ARG A 234 -3.56 -14.65 6.52
N GLY A 235 -4.73 -14.07 6.83
CA GLY A 235 -4.89 -13.12 7.92
C GLY A 235 -5.65 -11.89 7.47
N TYR A 236 -5.18 -10.74 7.93
CA TYR A 236 -5.87 -9.47 7.81
C TYR A 236 -4.98 -8.42 7.17
N TYR A 237 -5.59 -7.54 6.40
CA TYR A 237 -4.90 -6.54 5.60
C TYR A 237 -5.49 -5.16 5.89
N LEU A 238 -4.68 -4.26 6.44
CA LEU A 238 -5.07 -2.87 6.62
C LEU A 238 -4.80 -2.09 5.34
N LYS A 239 -5.86 -1.63 4.67
CA LYS A 239 -5.72 -0.78 3.48
C LYS A 239 -5.22 0.60 3.88
N ARG A 240 -4.07 0.99 3.34
CA ARG A 240 -3.46 2.31 3.55
C ARG A 240 -4.06 3.34 2.60
N THR A 241 -3.85 4.62 2.93
CA THR A 241 -4.22 5.71 2.02
C THR A 241 -3.39 5.59 0.74
N PRO A 242 -4.01 5.51 -0.43
CA PRO A 242 -3.26 5.37 -1.68
C PRO A 242 -2.53 6.67 -2.04
N SER A 243 -1.44 6.57 -2.80
CA SER A 243 -0.74 7.72 -3.38
C SER A 243 -1.00 7.82 -4.88
N LYS A 244 -0.85 9.04 -5.42
CA LYS A 244 -0.90 9.30 -6.86
C LYS A 244 0.21 10.27 -7.24
N ASP A 245 1.22 9.75 -7.92
CA ASP A 245 2.46 10.46 -8.22
C ASP A 245 2.65 10.59 -9.73
N MET A 246 3.05 11.77 -10.20
CA MET A 246 3.34 11.97 -11.62
C MET A 246 4.75 11.43 -11.92
N ILE A 247 4.84 10.34 -12.69
CA ILE A 247 6.12 9.67 -12.99
C ILE A 247 6.71 10.09 -14.34
N ALA A 248 5.89 10.67 -15.22
CA ALA A 248 6.28 11.28 -16.48
C ALA A 248 5.26 12.36 -16.86
N ALA A 249 5.57 13.19 -17.88
CA ALA A 249 4.70 14.29 -18.32
C ALA A 249 3.26 13.86 -18.69
N ASP A 250 3.09 12.59 -19.07
CA ASP A 250 1.84 12.00 -19.53
C ASP A 250 1.39 10.77 -18.71
N LYS A 251 2.06 10.45 -17.59
CA LYS A 251 1.80 9.24 -16.79
C LYS A 251 1.73 9.53 -15.30
N TRP A 252 0.77 8.89 -14.66
CA TRP A 252 0.63 8.85 -13.20
C TRP A 252 0.81 7.42 -12.70
N LEU A 253 1.46 7.27 -11.56
CA LEU A 253 1.52 6.05 -10.78
C LEU A 253 0.52 6.18 -9.62
N ILE A 254 -0.39 5.23 -9.52
CA ILE A 254 -1.25 5.05 -8.35
C ILE A 254 -0.70 3.88 -7.56
N SER A 255 -0.38 4.11 -6.29
CA SER A 255 0.15 3.09 -5.38
C SER A 255 -0.86 2.80 -4.28
N LEU A 256 -1.23 1.53 -4.12
CA LEU A 256 -2.07 1.06 -3.02
C LEU A 256 -1.29 0.04 -2.19
N GLU A 257 -1.38 0.16 -0.87
CA GLU A 257 -0.74 -0.77 0.05
C GLU A 257 -1.73 -1.38 1.02
N TYR A 258 -1.48 -2.65 1.32
CA TYR A 258 -2.23 -3.45 2.27
C TYR A 258 -1.24 -4.07 3.25
N TRP A 259 -1.29 -3.61 4.49
CA TRP A 259 -0.35 -4.06 5.53
C TRP A 259 -0.90 -5.28 6.23
N HIS A 260 -0.18 -6.39 6.17
CA HIS A 260 -0.60 -7.68 6.75
C HIS A 260 -0.50 -7.67 8.28
N GLY A 261 -1.41 -8.38 8.93
CA GLY A 261 -1.30 -8.80 10.31
C GLY A 261 -2.06 -10.10 10.56
N ASP A 262 -1.53 -10.92 11.47
CA ASP A 262 -2.17 -12.17 11.89
C ASP A 262 -3.42 -11.92 12.74
N HIS A 263 -3.40 -10.80 13.48
CA HIS A 263 -4.45 -10.38 14.39
C HIS A 263 -4.67 -8.87 14.29
N PHE A 264 -5.89 -8.44 14.58
CA PHE A 264 -6.24 -7.05 14.70
C PHE A 264 -7.32 -6.87 15.78
N SER A 265 -7.49 -5.64 16.24
CA SER A 265 -8.52 -5.32 17.22
C SER A 265 -9.82 -4.93 16.51
N ASN A 266 -10.87 -5.75 16.68
CA ASN A 266 -12.23 -5.42 16.23
C ASN A 266 -12.76 -4.13 16.90
N PHE A 267 -12.29 -3.82 18.12
CA PHE A 267 -12.66 -2.59 18.80
C PHE A 267 -12.10 -1.35 18.08
N ILE A 268 -10.86 -1.43 17.57
CA ILE A 268 -10.21 -0.30 16.90
C ILE A 268 -10.67 -0.16 15.44
N TYR A 269 -10.75 -1.27 14.71
CA TYR A 269 -10.96 -1.26 13.26
C TYR A 269 -12.37 -1.71 12.82
N GLY A 270 -13.24 -2.08 13.77
CA GLY A 270 -14.55 -2.66 13.49
C GLY A 270 -14.45 -4.10 12.96
N ASN A 271 -15.55 -4.62 12.43
CA ASN A 271 -15.55 -5.93 11.79
C ASN A 271 -14.77 -5.89 10.47
N PRO A 272 -14.02 -6.96 10.14
CA PRO A 272 -13.29 -7.04 8.89
C PRO A 272 -14.28 -7.13 7.72
N ILE A 273 -13.85 -6.62 6.57
CA ILE A 273 -14.54 -6.78 5.29
C ILE A 273 -14.10 -8.09 4.64
#